data_AF-A0AA47JH78-F1
#
_entry.id   AF-A0AA47JH78-F1
#
_cell.length_a   1.000
_cell.length_b   1.000
_cell.length_c   1.000
_cell.angle_alpha   90.00
_cell.angle_beta   90.00
_cell.angle_gamma   90.00
#
_symmetry.space_group_name_H-M   'P 1'
#
loop_
_entity.id
_entity.type
_entity.pdbx_description
1 polymer ?
#
loop_
_entity_poly.entity_id
_entity_poly.type
_entity_poly.pdbx_seq_one_letter_code
_entity_poly.pdbx_strand_id
1 'polypeptide(L)'
;MSQRKAIPTAIKLRLFAESSGHCQRPDCLNPLFPSELNGVKHIAEIAHVLPHGEAGPRSSEVPQGEFEPDSFENLILLCPTCHTIIDKNPEAYPRTTLLGWKRDHLANLALRQGIKTYENRTDARAAIVSKLSENKAIWSKFAPVDGSEFEFDPESESAQLWKQRIKSVILPNNYHTQSILEANICHMTCEEQEVFAEFKEHVRGLTDRHICGSAGQAIRFPQKLEEIFK
;
A
#
# COMPACT_ATOMS: atom_id res chain seq x y z
N MET A 1 -16.95 -17.26 -32.01
CA MET A 1 -16.17 -16.84 -30.82
C MET A 1 -17.07 -17.02 -29.62
N SER A 2 -16.74 -17.95 -28.71
CA SER A 2 -17.49 -18.14 -27.46
C SER A 2 -17.56 -16.80 -26.72
N GLN A 3 -18.75 -16.36 -26.31
CA GLN A 3 -18.90 -15.19 -25.45
C GLN A 3 -18.18 -15.49 -24.13
N ARG A 4 -17.03 -14.86 -23.92
CA ARG A 4 -16.32 -14.96 -22.64
C ARG A 4 -17.25 -14.46 -21.55
N LYS A 5 -17.50 -15.32 -20.55
CA LYS A 5 -18.22 -14.94 -19.34
C LYS A 5 -17.46 -13.78 -18.69
N ALA A 6 -18.18 -12.73 -18.29
CA ALA A 6 -17.55 -11.64 -17.58
C ALA A 6 -17.14 -12.11 -16.18
N ILE A 7 -15.89 -11.83 -15.79
CA ILE A 7 -15.43 -12.10 -14.42
C ILE A 7 -16.34 -11.34 -13.44
N PRO A 8 -16.90 -12.02 -12.41
CA PRO A 8 -17.78 -11.40 -11.42
C PRO A 8 -17.15 -10.18 -10.73
N THR A 9 -17.96 -9.15 -10.47
CA THR A 9 -17.48 -7.91 -9.82
C THR A 9 -16.82 -8.16 -8.46
N ALA A 10 -17.33 -9.09 -7.66
CA ALA A 10 -16.74 -9.45 -6.36
C ALA A 10 -15.30 -9.97 -6.51
N ILE A 11 -15.03 -10.79 -7.53
CA ILE A 11 -13.69 -11.31 -7.83
C ILE A 11 -12.76 -10.18 -8.28
N LYS A 12 -13.24 -9.28 -9.15
CA LYS A 12 -12.48 -8.10 -9.58
C LYS A 12 -12.08 -7.24 -8.38
N LEU A 13 -13.03 -6.88 -7.51
CA LEU A 13 -12.77 -6.06 -6.32
C LEU A 13 -11.73 -6.73 -5.42
N ARG A 14 -11.84 -8.04 -5.19
CA ARG A 14 -10.86 -8.79 -4.41
C ARG A 14 -9.47 -8.78 -5.03
N LEU A 15 -9.35 -8.96 -6.35
CA LEU A 15 -8.06 -8.88 -7.06
C LEU A 15 -7.41 -7.50 -6.90
N PHE A 16 -8.17 -6.43 -7.10
CA PHE A 16 -7.66 -5.07 -6.90
C PHE A 16 -7.24 -4.82 -5.45
N ALA A 17 -8.05 -5.25 -4.47
CA ALA A 17 -7.73 -5.11 -3.06
C ALA A 17 -6.45 -5.87 -2.66
N GLU A 18 -6.34 -7.16 -2.99
CA GLU A 18 -5.16 -7.98 -2.65
C GLU A 18 -3.90 -7.53 -3.41
N SER A 19 -4.05 -6.95 -4.60
CA SER A 19 -2.92 -6.34 -5.34
C SER A 19 -2.44 -5.02 -4.73
N SER A 20 -3.20 -4.40 -3.82
CA SER A 20 -2.95 -3.05 -3.32
C SER A 20 -2.72 -2.03 -4.46
N GLY A 21 -3.37 -2.22 -5.61
CA GLY A 21 -3.21 -1.37 -6.79
C GLY A 21 -1.84 -1.43 -7.47
N HIS A 22 -1.06 -2.49 -7.28
CA HIS A 22 0.26 -2.68 -7.90
C HIS A 22 0.30 -3.98 -8.73
N CYS A 23 1.10 -3.98 -9.81
CA CYS A 23 1.35 -5.18 -10.60
C CYS A 23 1.89 -6.31 -9.73
N GLN A 24 1.34 -7.52 -9.83
CA GLN A 24 1.72 -8.63 -8.95
C GLN A 24 3.05 -9.32 -9.32
N ARG A 25 3.73 -8.89 -10.39
CA ARG A 25 5.07 -9.37 -10.71
C ARG A 25 6.11 -8.76 -9.74
N PRO A 26 6.91 -9.55 -9.02
CA PRO A 26 7.82 -9.07 -7.96
C PRO A 26 8.81 -7.99 -8.38
N ASP A 27 9.41 -8.10 -9.57
CA ASP A 27 10.38 -7.10 -10.06
C ASP A 27 9.70 -5.83 -10.60
N CYS A 28 8.42 -5.92 -10.94
CA CYS A 28 7.67 -4.82 -11.53
C CYS A 28 7.07 -3.93 -10.45
N LEU A 29 6.08 -4.45 -9.71
CA LEU A 29 5.35 -3.73 -8.65
C LEU A 29 4.95 -2.30 -9.05
N ASN A 30 4.73 -2.02 -10.34
CA ASN A 30 4.35 -0.69 -10.80
C ASN A 30 2.91 -0.39 -10.37
N PRO A 31 2.59 0.87 -10.00
CA PRO A 31 1.22 1.29 -9.76
C PRO A 31 0.34 1.02 -10.97
N LEU A 32 -0.85 0.50 -10.71
CA LEU A 32 -1.85 0.19 -11.74
C LEU A 32 -2.80 1.37 -12.00
N PHE A 33 -2.77 2.41 -11.15
CA PHE A 33 -3.49 3.67 -11.29
C PHE A 33 -2.48 4.81 -11.50
N PRO A 34 -1.90 4.93 -12.70
CA PRO A 34 -0.89 5.95 -12.98
C PRO A 34 -1.47 7.36 -12.89
N SER A 35 -0.65 8.31 -12.44
CA SER A 35 -1.02 9.73 -12.28
C SER A 35 -1.41 10.39 -13.60
N GLU A 36 -0.80 9.93 -14.70
CA GLU A 36 -1.04 10.31 -16.09
C GLU A 36 -2.47 9.98 -16.52
N LEU A 37 -3.09 9.01 -15.87
CA LEU A 37 -4.49 8.64 -16.06
C LEU A 37 -5.35 9.14 -14.89
N ASN A 38 -4.98 10.28 -14.31
CA ASN A 38 -5.65 10.98 -13.20
C ASN A 38 -5.84 10.17 -11.91
N GLY A 39 -5.21 8.99 -11.78
CA GLY A 39 -5.36 8.11 -10.62
C GLY A 39 -6.75 7.46 -10.48
N VAL A 40 -7.71 7.74 -11.37
CA VAL A 40 -9.05 7.13 -11.36
C VAL A 40 -9.12 5.95 -12.33
N LYS A 41 -8.45 6.06 -13.48
CA LYS A 41 -8.39 4.98 -14.46
C LYS A 41 -7.18 4.09 -14.21
N HIS A 42 -7.35 2.78 -14.42
CA HIS A 42 -6.29 1.80 -14.26
C HIS A 42 -5.81 1.21 -15.59
N ILE A 43 -4.55 0.78 -15.61
CA ILE A 43 -3.96 -0.04 -16.69
C ILE A 43 -3.97 -1.54 -16.36
N ALA A 44 -4.55 -1.93 -15.20
CA ALA A 44 -4.56 -3.31 -14.75
C ALA A 44 -5.24 -4.24 -15.75
N GLU A 45 -4.62 -5.40 -15.99
CA GLU A 45 -5.17 -6.52 -16.73
C GLU A 45 -5.34 -7.71 -15.79
N ILE A 46 -6.52 -8.31 -15.83
CA ILE A 46 -6.81 -9.56 -15.11
C ILE A 46 -6.40 -10.70 -16.03
N ALA A 47 -5.30 -11.35 -15.69
CA ALA A 47 -4.72 -12.45 -16.45
C ALA A 47 -5.12 -13.79 -15.84
N HIS A 48 -5.39 -14.76 -16.70
CA HIS A 48 -5.56 -16.15 -16.31
C HIS A 48 -4.19 -16.80 -16.14
N VAL A 49 -3.94 -17.42 -14.98
CA VAL A 49 -2.74 -18.24 -14.76
C VAL A 49 -2.81 -19.48 -15.65
N LEU A 50 -3.93 -20.20 -15.60
CA LEU A 50 -4.27 -21.28 -16.52
C LEU A 50 -5.46 -20.86 -17.41
N PRO A 51 -5.40 -21.13 -18.72
CA PRO A 51 -6.36 -20.61 -19.68
C PRO A 51 -7.71 -21.33 -19.60
N HIS A 52 -8.70 -20.79 -20.31
CA HIS A 52 -9.95 -21.50 -20.56
C HIS A 52 -9.76 -22.54 -21.67
N GLY A 53 -10.01 -23.81 -21.36
CA GLY A 53 -9.93 -24.91 -22.33
C GLY A 53 -8.49 -25.31 -22.70
N GLU A 54 -8.34 -26.01 -23.83
CA GLU A 54 -7.07 -26.63 -24.25
C GLU A 54 -6.12 -25.67 -25.00
N ALA A 55 -6.62 -24.49 -25.37
CA ALA A 55 -5.86 -23.50 -26.13
C ALA A 55 -5.49 -22.30 -25.25
N GLY A 56 -4.20 -22.07 -25.08
CA GLY A 56 -3.67 -20.89 -24.38
C GLY A 56 -2.31 -21.17 -23.74
N PRO A 57 -1.61 -20.13 -23.26
CA PRO A 57 -0.38 -20.30 -22.51
C PRO A 57 -0.60 -21.24 -21.32
N ARG A 58 0.30 -22.21 -21.09
CA ARG A 58 0.21 -23.19 -19.99
C ARG A 58 -1.02 -24.11 -20.03
N SER A 59 -1.68 -24.31 -21.19
CA SER A 59 -2.83 -25.22 -21.26
C SER A 59 -2.50 -26.68 -20.87
N SER A 60 -1.24 -27.10 -21.04
CA SER A 60 -0.74 -28.40 -20.59
C SER A 60 -0.73 -28.59 -19.08
N GLU A 61 -0.83 -27.50 -18.29
CA GLU A 61 -0.86 -27.53 -16.82
C GLU A 61 -2.30 -27.52 -16.25
N VAL A 62 -3.32 -27.48 -17.11
CA VAL A 62 -4.73 -27.53 -16.71
C VAL A 62 -5.06 -28.90 -16.11
N PRO A 63 -5.62 -28.97 -14.89
CA PRO A 63 -5.98 -30.24 -14.26
C PRO A 63 -7.02 -31.02 -15.08
N GLN A 64 -6.93 -32.35 -15.07
CA GLN A 64 -8.00 -33.21 -15.58
C GLN A 64 -9.17 -33.20 -14.59
N GLY A 65 -10.33 -32.66 -15.01
CA GLY A 65 -11.55 -32.62 -14.19
C GLY A 65 -12.15 -31.23 -14.06
N GLU A 66 -12.87 -30.99 -12.95
CA GLU A 66 -13.48 -29.69 -12.66
C GLU A 66 -12.40 -28.64 -12.42
N PHE A 67 -12.40 -27.61 -13.27
CA PHE A 67 -11.53 -26.45 -13.16
C PHE A 67 -12.37 -25.21 -13.50
N GLU A 68 -12.37 -24.22 -12.62
CA GLU A 68 -13.04 -22.94 -12.84
C GLU A 68 -12.00 -21.88 -13.22
N PRO A 69 -11.86 -21.52 -14.50
CA PRO A 69 -10.82 -20.61 -14.97
C PRO A 69 -11.00 -19.20 -14.42
N ASP A 70 -12.24 -18.76 -14.18
CA ASP A 70 -12.54 -17.42 -13.67
C ASP A 70 -12.51 -17.33 -12.13
N SER A 71 -12.03 -18.39 -11.46
CA SER A 71 -11.85 -18.41 -10.01
C SER A 71 -10.81 -17.38 -9.56
N PHE A 72 -11.00 -16.85 -8.36
CA PHE A 72 -10.03 -15.91 -7.81
C PHE A 72 -8.63 -16.52 -7.79
N GLU A 73 -8.52 -17.78 -7.37
CA GLU A 73 -7.28 -18.53 -7.20
C GLU A 73 -6.49 -18.65 -8.52
N ASN A 74 -7.16 -18.69 -9.67
CA ASN A 74 -6.55 -18.78 -10.99
C ASN A 74 -6.25 -17.43 -11.65
N LEU A 75 -6.71 -16.31 -11.08
CA LEU A 75 -6.55 -14.99 -11.66
C LEU A 75 -5.43 -14.19 -10.98
N ILE A 76 -4.62 -13.48 -11.76
CA ILE A 76 -3.56 -12.59 -11.30
C ILE A 76 -3.71 -11.20 -11.94
N LEU A 77 -3.39 -10.15 -11.19
CA LEU A 77 -3.50 -8.76 -11.66
C LEU A 77 -2.13 -8.22 -12.08
N LEU A 78 -2.01 -7.83 -13.35
CA LEU A 78 -0.73 -7.41 -13.95
C LEU A 78 -0.88 -6.09 -14.71
N CYS A 79 0.24 -5.42 -14.99
CA CYS A 79 0.27 -4.37 -16.00
C CYS A 79 0.33 -4.99 -17.41
N PRO A 80 -0.03 -4.23 -18.48
CA PRO A 80 -0.14 -4.80 -19.82
C PRO A 80 1.17 -5.38 -20.36
N THR A 81 2.29 -4.75 -20.00
CA THR A 81 3.64 -5.22 -20.35
C THR A 81 3.93 -6.58 -19.70
N CYS A 82 3.66 -6.73 -18.41
CA CYS A 82 3.95 -7.98 -17.70
C CYS A 82 3.04 -9.10 -18.16
N HIS A 83 1.75 -8.82 -18.38
CA HIS A 83 0.81 -9.79 -18.93
C HIS A 83 1.27 -10.30 -20.31
N THR A 84 1.64 -9.39 -21.22
CA THR A 84 2.15 -9.76 -22.54
C THR A 84 3.40 -10.64 -22.46
N ILE A 85 4.33 -10.34 -21.54
CA ILE A 85 5.57 -11.10 -21.36
C ILE A 85 5.27 -12.54 -20.91
N ILE A 86 4.42 -12.72 -19.91
CA ILE A 86 4.15 -14.06 -19.35
C ILE A 86 3.38 -14.97 -20.32
N ASP A 87 2.54 -14.39 -21.17
CA ASP A 87 1.76 -15.14 -22.14
C ASP A 87 2.57 -15.54 -23.36
N LYS A 88 3.55 -14.71 -23.75
CA LYS A 88 4.46 -15.02 -24.86
C LYS A 88 5.60 -15.97 -24.47
N ASN A 89 5.81 -16.23 -23.18
CA ASN A 89 6.88 -17.12 -22.71
C ASN A 89 6.41 -18.05 -21.58
N PRO A 90 5.44 -18.94 -21.83
CA PRO A 90 4.85 -19.79 -20.80
C PRO A 90 5.86 -20.71 -20.11
N GLU A 91 6.89 -21.18 -20.82
CA GLU A 91 7.93 -22.06 -20.28
C GLU A 91 8.76 -21.37 -19.17
N ALA A 92 9.03 -20.07 -19.30
CA ALA A 92 9.74 -19.31 -18.27
C ALA A 92 8.83 -18.84 -17.12
N TYR A 93 7.52 -18.89 -17.32
CA TYR A 93 6.51 -18.44 -16.37
C TYR A 93 5.43 -19.51 -16.17
N PRO A 94 5.79 -20.68 -15.60
CA PRO A 94 4.84 -21.76 -15.35
C PRO A 94 3.81 -21.36 -14.29
N ARG A 95 2.73 -22.14 -14.17
CA ARG A 95 1.65 -21.93 -13.18
C ARG A 95 2.19 -21.65 -11.79
N THR A 96 3.15 -22.46 -11.33
CA THR A 96 3.72 -22.38 -9.98
C THR A 96 4.37 -21.03 -9.70
N THR A 97 5.07 -20.46 -10.69
CA THR A 97 5.69 -19.15 -10.61
C THR A 97 4.65 -18.05 -10.45
N LEU A 98 3.61 -18.04 -11.29
CA LEU A 98 2.56 -17.01 -11.24
C LEU A 98 1.74 -17.08 -9.95
N LEU A 99 1.42 -18.29 -9.47
CA LEU A 99 0.76 -18.45 -8.17
C LEU A 99 1.66 -18.03 -7.01
N GLY A 100 2.97 -18.27 -7.10
CA GLY A 100 3.96 -17.77 -6.16
C GLY A 100 3.98 -16.24 -6.11
N TRP A 101 3.99 -15.57 -7.27
CA TRP A 101 3.92 -14.10 -7.36
C TRP A 101 2.69 -13.55 -6.66
N LYS A 102 1.51 -14.14 -6.93
CA LYS A 102 0.26 -13.74 -6.30
C LYS A 102 0.30 -13.92 -4.79
N ARG A 103 0.77 -15.07 -4.31
CA ARG A 103 0.87 -15.40 -2.88
C ARG A 103 1.82 -14.46 -2.13
N ASP A 104 2.97 -14.18 -2.72
CA ASP A 104 4.07 -13.45 -2.07
C ASP A 104 3.98 -11.92 -2.31
N HIS A 105 2.94 -11.45 -3.02
CA HIS A 105 2.79 -10.08 -3.49
C HIS A 105 2.93 -9.01 -2.40
N LEU A 106 2.18 -9.14 -1.31
CA LEU A 106 2.19 -8.13 -0.24
C LEU A 106 3.55 -8.05 0.46
N ALA A 107 4.23 -9.19 0.62
CA ALA A 107 5.58 -9.22 1.18
C ALA A 107 6.60 -8.55 0.24
N ASN A 108 6.52 -8.84 -1.06
CA ASN A 108 7.37 -8.20 -2.07
C ASN A 108 7.13 -6.68 -2.13
N LEU A 109 5.86 -6.25 -2.04
CA LEU A 109 5.50 -4.84 -2.02
C LEU A 109 6.05 -4.13 -0.77
N ALA A 110 5.90 -4.73 0.42
CA ALA A 110 6.45 -4.22 1.67
C ALA A 110 7.98 -4.03 1.58
N LEU A 111 8.69 -5.04 1.07
CA LEU A 111 10.14 -4.99 0.86
C LEU A 111 10.54 -3.86 -0.11
N ARG A 112 9.84 -3.69 -1.24
CA ARG A 112 10.08 -2.60 -2.19
C ARG A 112 9.88 -1.23 -1.57
N GLN A 113 8.93 -1.11 -0.65
CA GLN A 113 8.65 0.12 0.07
C GLN A 113 9.65 0.37 1.22
N GLY A 114 10.58 -0.55 1.51
CA GLY A 114 11.52 -0.43 2.63
C GLY A 114 10.92 -0.83 3.98
N ILE A 115 9.75 -1.47 3.99
CA ILE A 115 9.15 -2.04 5.20
C ILE A 115 9.78 -3.41 5.41
N LYS A 116 10.84 -3.42 6.22
CA LYS A 116 11.62 -4.61 6.56
C LYS A 116 12.29 -4.43 7.91
N THR A 117 12.75 -5.53 8.48
CA THR A 117 13.71 -5.48 9.59
C THR A 117 15.07 -5.05 9.05
N TYR A 118 15.67 -4.05 9.67
CA TYR A 118 17.01 -3.54 9.38
C TYR A 118 18.02 -4.18 10.33
N GLU A 119 19.29 -4.16 9.94
CA GLU A 119 20.37 -4.79 10.72
C GLU A 119 20.67 -4.04 12.02
N ASN A 120 20.52 -2.71 12.00
CA ASN A 120 20.88 -1.84 13.11
C ASN A 120 19.92 -0.66 13.26
N ARG A 121 19.97 -0.02 14.43
CA ARG A 121 19.17 1.15 14.81
C ARG A 121 19.34 2.32 13.84
N THR A 122 20.57 2.57 13.39
CA THR A 122 20.89 3.70 12.49
C THR A 122 20.18 3.57 11.14
N ASP A 123 20.17 2.38 10.55
CA ASP A 123 19.48 2.13 9.28
C ASP A 123 17.96 2.18 9.44
N ALA A 124 17.42 1.59 10.52
CA ALA A 124 15.99 1.70 10.85
C ALA A 124 15.56 3.16 11.02
N ARG A 125 16.39 3.98 11.67
CA ARG A 125 16.17 5.43 11.83
C ARG A 125 16.19 6.14 10.47
N ALA A 126 17.19 5.88 9.65
CA ALA A 126 17.33 6.50 8.34
C ALA A 126 16.09 6.27 7.46
N ALA A 127 15.47 5.09 7.56
CA ALA A 127 14.26 4.74 6.82
C ALA A 127 13.01 5.58 7.18
N ILE A 128 12.94 6.13 8.40
CA ILE A 128 11.76 6.90 8.87
C ILE A 128 11.98 8.42 8.92
N VAL A 129 13.23 8.87 9.08
CA VAL A 129 13.54 10.31 9.32
C VAL A 129 13.06 11.21 8.18
N SER A 130 13.18 10.77 6.92
CA SER A 130 12.70 11.56 5.78
C SER A 130 11.19 11.84 5.86
N LYS A 131 10.41 10.84 6.27
CA LYS A 131 8.94 10.95 6.38
C LYS A 131 8.51 11.80 7.55
N LEU A 132 9.19 11.66 8.70
CA LEU A 132 8.96 12.51 9.86
C LEU A 132 9.30 13.98 9.54
N SER A 133 10.39 14.22 8.82
CA SER A 133 10.82 15.58 8.43
C SER A 133 9.83 16.25 7.47
N GLU A 134 9.32 15.50 6.49
CA GLU A 134 8.28 15.97 5.58
C GLU A 134 6.98 16.32 6.34
N ASN A 135 6.55 15.43 7.24
CA ASN A 135 5.36 15.67 8.08
C ASN A 135 5.53 16.92 8.93
N LYS A 136 6.70 17.11 9.56
CA LYS A 136 7.03 18.29 10.35
C LYS A 136 6.99 19.56 9.52
N ALA A 137 7.57 19.57 8.31
CA ALA A 137 7.55 20.73 7.43
C ALA A 137 6.13 21.12 7.00
N ILE A 138 5.27 20.15 6.67
CA ILE A 138 3.85 20.40 6.33
C ILE A 138 3.10 20.93 7.55
N TRP A 139 3.28 20.31 8.72
CA TRP A 139 2.65 20.77 9.95
C TRP A 139 3.06 22.21 10.28
N SER A 140 4.35 22.52 10.29
CA SER A 140 4.84 23.88 10.60
C SER A 140 4.33 24.94 9.64
N LYS A 141 4.07 24.59 8.37
CA LYS A 141 3.63 25.55 7.35
C LYS A 141 2.11 25.72 7.30
N PHE A 142 1.34 24.65 7.53
CA PHE A 142 -0.08 24.61 7.21
C PHE A 142 -0.99 24.23 8.38
N ALA A 143 -0.45 23.68 9.48
CA ALA A 143 -1.29 23.34 10.62
C ALA A 143 -1.93 24.60 11.20
N PRO A 144 -3.23 24.58 11.52
CA PRO A 144 -3.85 25.65 12.31
C PRO A 144 -3.09 25.76 13.62
N VAL A 145 -2.51 26.92 13.91
CA VAL A 145 -1.61 27.13 15.05
C VAL A 145 -2.32 26.73 16.34
N ASP A 146 -1.70 25.86 17.15
CA ASP A 146 -2.24 25.49 18.46
C ASP A 146 -2.21 26.71 19.39
N GLY A 147 -3.35 27.39 19.60
CA GLY A 147 -3.52 28.35 20.68
C GLY A 147 -4.60 29.40 20.47
N SER A 148 -5.80 29.15 21.00
CA SER A 148 -6.86 30.05 21.50
C SER A 148 -7.21 31.42 20.88
N GLU A 149 -6.57 31.91 19.82
CA GLU A 149 -6.98 33.10 19.05
C GLU A 149 -6.64 32.93 17.56
N PHE A 150 -7.00 31.77 17.00
CA PHE A 150 -7.08 31.62 15.56
C PHE A 150 -8.55 31.64 15.16
N GLU A 151 -8.98 32.66 14.44
CA GLU A 151 -10.21 32.55 13.65
C GLU A 151 -9.94 31.49 12.59
N PHE A 152 -10.34 30.27 12.90
CA PHE A 152 -10.37 29.18 11.94
C PHE A 152 -11.33 29.62 10.83
N ASP A 153 -10.75 30.14 9.75
CA ASP A 153 -11.44 30.31 8.49
C ASP A 153 -11.35 28.98 7.72
N PRO A 154 -12.40 28.12 7.79
CA PRO A 154 -12.43 26.86 7.05
C PRO A 154 -12.37 27.06 5.53
N GLU A 155 -12.65 28.27 5.05
CA GLU A 155 -12.61 28.64 3.64
C GLU A 155 -11.22 29.13 3.20
N SER A 156 -10.31 29.39 4.14
CA SER A 156 -8.94 29.77 3.81
C SER A 156 -8.23 28.68 3.02
N GLU A 157 -7.44 29.10 2.01
CA GLU A 157 -6.64 28.20 1.18
C GLU A 157 -5.71 27.31 2.02
N SER A 158 -5.18 27.85 3.13
CA SER A 158 -4.31 27.11 4.07
C SER A 158 -5.05 25.99 4.81
N ALA A 159 -6.29 26.20 5.26
CA ALA A 159 -7.08 25.17 5.92
C ALA A 159 -7.49 24.04 4.96
N GLN A 160 -7.78 24.37 3.70
CA GLN A 160 -8.06 23.39 2.65
C GLN A 160 -6.82 22.56 2.31
N LEU A 161 -5.67 23.23 2.12
CA LEU A 161 -4.39 22.57 1.88
C LEU A 161 -3.99 21.67 3.05
N TRP A 162 -4.19 22.09 4.30
CA TRP A 162 -3.97 21.25 5.48
C TRP A 162 -4.78 19.96 5.43
N LYS A 163 -6.11 20.05 5.20
CA LYS A 163 -6.99 18.89 5.08
C LYS A 163 -6.54 17.96 3.95
N GLN A 164 -6.11 18.51 2.82
CA GLN A 164 -5.59 17.73 1.69
C GLN A 164 -4.27 17.03 2.03
N ARG A 165 -3.31 17.75 2.63
CA ARG A 165 -1.98 17.21 2.97
C ARG A 165 -2.01 16.19 4.10
N ILE A 166 -2.96 16.32 5.03
CA ILE A 166 -3.22 15.28 6.03
C ILE A 166 -3.53 13.94 5.35
N LYS A 167 -4.47 13.93 4.41
CA LYS A 167 -4.93 12.71 3.73
C LYS A 167 -3.91 12.17 2.74
N SER A 168 -3.21 13.04 2.03
CA SER A 168 -2.31 12.66 0.93
C SER A 168 -0.86 12.43 1.33
N VAL A 169 -0.41 12.97 2.48
CA VAL A 169 1.01 12.90 2.89
C VAL A 169 1.15 12.46 4.35
N ILE A 170 0.58 13.19 5.31
CA ILE A 170 0.88 12.97 6.73
C ILE A 170 0.42 11.60 7.20
N LEU A 171 -0.85 11.23 6.95
CA LEU A 171 -1.37 9.91 7.33
C LEU A 171 -0.62 8.78 6.62
N PRO A 172 -0.43 8.79 5.28
CA PRO A 172 0.41 7.79 4.61
C PRO A 172 1.83 7.66 5.19
N ASN A 173 2.51 8.78 5.47
CA ASN A 173 3.84 8.78 6.08
C ASN A 173 3.83 8.23 7.51
N ASN A 174 2.79 8.54 8.28
CA ASN A 174 2.62 8.02 9.64
C ASN A 174 2.41 6.50 9.63
N TYR A 175 1.48 5.98 8.82
CA TYR A 175 1.27 4.53 8.70
C TYR A 175 2.53 3.81 8.22
N HIS A 176 3.22 4.38 7.24
CA HIS A 176 4.47 3.81 6.76
C HIS A 176 5.55 3.79 7.87
N THR A 177 5.66 4.88 8.64
CA THR A 177 6.56 4.94 9.80
C THR A 177 6.18 3.89 10.83
N GLN A 178 4.89 3.70 11.14
CA GLN A 178 4.43 2.64 12.03
C GLN A 178 4.84 1.25 11.53
N SER A 179 4.67 0.96 10.24
CA SER A 179 5.05 -0.34 9.67
C SER A 179 6.55 -0.60 9.77
N ILE A 180 7.40 0.41 9.54
CA ILE A 180 8.85 0.27 9.75
C ILE A 180 9.15 0.06 11.24
N LEU A 181 8.56 0.85 12.13
CA LEU A 181 8.77 0.75 13.57
C LEU A 181 8.34 -0.65 14.10
N GLU A 182 7.20 -1.18 13.67
CA GLU A 182 6.72 -2.53 14.00
C GLU A 182 7.70 -3.61 13.53
N ALA A 183 8.18 -3.52 12.28
CA ALA A 183 9.15 -4.47 11.74
C ALA A 183 10.52 -4.42 12.44
N ASN A 184 10.79 -3.37 13.23
CA ASN A 184 12.06 -3.12 13.91
C ASN A 184 11.90 -3.00 15.44
N ILE A 185 10.83 -3.55 16.00
CA ILE A 185 10.57 -3.52 17.45
C ILE A 185 11.70 -4.19 18.25
N CYS A 186 12.41 -5.16 17.65
CA CYS A 186 13.57 -5.82 18.23
C CYS A 186 14.73 -4.87 18.57
N HIS A 187 14.78 -3.70 17.92
CA HIS A 187 15.81 -2.69 18.15
C HIS A 187 15.41 -1.66 19.21
N MET A 188 14.17 -1.66 19.70
CA MET A 188 13.65 -0.65 20.62
C MET A 188 13.95 -0.96 22.08
N THR A 189 14.23 0.08 22.88
CA THR A 189 14.20 0.01 24.35
C THR A 189 12.77 -0.02 24.87
N CYS A 190 12.57 -0.33 26.16
CA CYS A 190 11.24 -0.27 26.79
C CYS A 190 10.62 1.14 26.69
N GLU A 191 11.41 2.19 26.92
CA GLU A 191 10.96 3.59 26.80
C GLU A 191 10.56 3.93 25.35
N GLU A 192 11.31 3.47 24.36
CA GLU A 192 10.96 3.69 22.94
C GLU A 192 9.69 2.94 22.54
N GLN A 193 9.42 1.76 23.12
CA GLN A 193 8.17 1.04 22.89
C GLN A 193 6.96 1.78 23.47
N GLU A 194 7.10 2.43 24.62
CA GLU A 194 6.07 3.31 25.20
C GLU A 194 5.80 4.52 24.30
N VAL A 195 6.86 5.21 23.86
CA VAL A 195 6.75 6.33 22.89
C VAL A 195 6.10 5.87 21.58
N PHE A 196 6.42 4.66 21.10
CA PHE A 196 5.79 4.11 19.91
C PHE A 196 4.31 3.79 20.13
N ALA A 197 3.91 3.33 21.32
CA ALA A 197 2.50 3.14 21.66
C ALA A 197 1.72 4.46 21.65
N GLU A 198 2.28 5.53 22.21
CA GLU A 198 1.70 6.88 22.14
C GLU A 198 1.59 7.37 20.69
N PHE A 199 2.59 7.10 19.86
CA PHE A 199 2.54 7.44 18.44
C PHE A 199 1.42 6.70 17.71
N LYS A 200 1.17 5.42 18.05
CA LYS A 200 0.02 4.67 17.50
C LYS A 200 -1.31 5.32 17.85
N GLU A 201 -1.48 5.75 19.10
CA GLU A 201 -2.68 6.49 19.53
C GLU A 201 -2.81 7.85 18.84
N HIS A 202 -1.72 8.59 18.67
CA HIS A 202 -1.70 9.84 17.91
C HIS A 202 -2.23 9.66 16.47
N VAL A 203 -1.76 8.63 15.77
CA VAL A 203 -2.18 8.35 14.39
C VAL A 203 -3.65 7.92 14.33
N ARG A 204 -4.12 7.13 15.30
CA ARG A 204 -5.56 6.78 15.43
C ARG A 204 -6.41 8.03 15.59
N GLY A 205 -6.05 8.92 16.51
CA GLY A 205 -6.76 10.19 16.71
C GLY A 205 -6.77 11.11 15.49
N LEU A 206 -5.65 11.18 14.74
CA LEU A 206 -5.61 11.92 13.47
C LEU A 206 -6.53 11.28 12.41
N THR A 207 -6.55 9.96 12.32
CA THR A 207 -7.38 9.22 11.37
C THR A 207 -8.86 9.45 11.67
N ASP A 208 -9.26 9.29 12.93
CA ASP A 208 -10.63 9.50 13.39
C ASP A 208 -11.11 10.91 13.06
N ARG A 209 -10.30 11.93 13.36
CA ARG A 209 -10.64 13.33 13.08
C ARG A 209 -10.77 13.64 11.59
N HIS A 210 -9.83 13.17 10.77
CA HIS A 210 -9.70 13.63 9.38
C HIS A 210 -10.30 12.70 8.33
N ILE A 211 -10.52 11.43 8.68
CA ILE A 211 -11.10 10.42 7.80
C ILE A 211 -12.52 10.05 8.27
N CYS A 212 -12.71 9.75 9.55
CA CYS A 212 -14.00 9.30 10.09
C CYS A 212 -14.94 10.45 10.47
N GLY A 213 -14.41 11.68 10.62
CA GLY A 213 -15.19 12.84 11.05
C GLY A 213 -15.61 12.82 12.52
N SER A 214 -15.04 11.92 13.32
CA SER A 214 -15.29 11.87 14.76
C SER A 214 -14.36 12.84 15.49
N ALA A 215 -14.90 13.65 16.40
CA ALA A 215 -14.13 14.50 17.29
C ALA A 215 -13.47 13.65 18.39
N GLY A 216 -12.54 12.76 18.01
CA GLY A 216 -11.71 12.02 18.94
C GLY A 216 -10.86 12.95 19.81
N GLN A 217 -10.37 12.42 20.93
CA GLN A 217 -9.47 13.13 21.83
C GLN A 217 -8.23 13.59 21.05
N ALA A 218 -7.81 14.85 21.22
CA ALA A 218 -6.67 15.40 20.52
C ALA A 218 -5.35 14.88 21.12
N ILE A 219 -4.95 13.68 20.72
CA ILE A 219 -3.66 13.11 21.11
C ILE A 219 -2.57 13.76 20.26
N ARG A 220 -1.64 14.47 20.92
CA ARG A 220 -0.55 15.18 20.26
C ARG A 220 0.55 14.21 19.83
N PHE A 221 1.35 14.64 18.86
CA PHE A 221 2.52 13.89 18.43
C PHE A 221 3.53 13.77 19.59
N PRO A 222 4.02 12.57 19.92
CA PRO A 222 4.98 12.39 21.00
C PRO A 222 6.36 12.88 20.58
N GLN A 223 6.82 14.01 21.15
CA GLN A 223 8.07 14.66 20.76
C GLN A 223 9.31 13.75 20.88
N LYS A 224 9.31 12.84 21.86
CA LYS A 224 10.37 11.84 22.04
C LYS A 224 10.54 10.91 20.83
N LEU A 225 9.53 10.77 19.96
CA LEU A 225 9.64 9.98 18.73
C LEU A 225 10.71 10.54 17.78
N GLU A 226 11.02 11.84 17.84
CA GLU A 226 12.14 12.42 17.07
C GLU A 226 13.49 11.80 17.46
N GLU A 227 13.56 11.17 18.64
CA GLU A 227 14.75 10.55 19.22
C GLU A 227 14.80 9.03 19.08
N ILE A 228 13.76 8.41 18.52
CA ILE A 228 13.70 6.96 18.36
C ILE A 228 14.88 6.45 17.53
N PHE A 229 15.52 5.38 18.01
CA PHE A 229 16.71 4.79 17.39
C PHE A 229 17.95 5.71 17.31
N LYS A 230 17.99 6.82 18.06
CA LYS A 230 19.26 7.54 18.29
C LYS A 230 20.22 6.72 19.14
#